data_AF-A0A8C9F6S3-F1
#
_entry.id   AF-A0A8C9F6S3-F1
#
_cell.length_a   1.000
_cell.length_b   1.000
_cell.length_c   1.000
_cell.angle_alpha   90.00
_cell.angle_beta   90.00
_cell.angle_gamma   90.00
#
_symmetry.space_group_name_H-M   'P 1'
#
loop_
_entity.id
_entity.type
_entity.pdbx_description
1 polymer ?
#
loop_
_entity_poly.entity_id
_entity_poly.type
_entity_poly.pdbx_seq_one_letter_code
_entity_poly.pdbx_strand_id
1 'polypeptide(L)' 'MEHSVDDKATVVQSPDWGNLLQDIILQVFQYLPLLDRAHASQVCRSWNQVFHMPDLWRCFDLFTA' A
#
# COMPACT_ATOMS: atom_id res chain seq x y z
N MET A 1 16.53 36.18 -27.85
CA MET A 1 17.22 34.96 -27.40
C MET A 1 17.12 34.94 -25.90
N GLU A 2 15.98 34.51 -25.36
CA GLU A 2 15.79 34.42 -23.91
C GLU A 2 15.15 33.07 -23.64
N HIS A 3 15.94 32.26 -22.95
CA HIS A 3 15.76 30.84 -22.72
C HIS A 3 14.71 30.67 -21.63
N SER A 4 13.51 30.19 -21.98
CA SER A 4 12.51 29.76 -21.00
C SER A 4 13.11 28.62 -20.18
N VAL A 5 13.43 28.91 -18.93
CA VAL A 5 13.86 27.92 -17.94
C VAL A 5 12.63 27.10 -17.59
N ASP A 6 12.47 25.96 -18.25
CA ASP A 6 11.63 24.85 -17.80
C ASP A 6 12.18 24.36 -16.46
N ASP A 7 11.69 24.96 -15.36
CA ASP A 7 11.83 24.43 -14.01
C ASP A 7 10.89 23.22 -13.89
N LYS A 8 11.18 22.17 -14.65
CA LYS A 8 10.56 20.86 -14.48
C LYS A 8 11.19 20.26 -13.23
N ALA A 9 10.74 20.76 -12.07
CA ALA A 9 10.95 20.15 -10.78
C ALA A 9 10.56 18.68 -10.95
N THR A 10 11.57 17.82 -11.02
CA THR A 10 11.41 16.38 -10.90
C THR A 10 11.06 16.18 -9.44
N VAL A 11 9.80 16.41 -9.10
CA VAL A 11 9.23 15.97 -7.85
C VAL A 11 9.55 14.48 -7.82
N VAL A 12 10.48 14.09 -6.95
CA VAL A 12 10.69 12.70 -6.59
C VAL A 12 9.39 12.32 -5.90
N GLN A 13 8.40 11.95 -6.69
CA GLN A 13 7.11 11.52 -6.19
C GLN A 13 7.43 10.29 -5.38
N SER A 14 7.28 10.42 -4.06
CA SER A 14 7.25 9.27 -3.18
C SER A 14 6.27 8.27 -3.80
N PRO A 15 6.66 7.00 -3.97
CA PRO A 15 5.80 6.03 -4.63
C PRO A 15 4.41 6.07 -4.00
N ASP A 16 3.39 6.35 -4.82
CA ASP A 16 2.00 6.43 -4.37
C ASP A 16 1.50 5.03 -4.00
N TRP A 17 1.86 4.57 -2.80
CA TRP A 17 1.37 3.32 -2.22
C TRP A 17 -0.16 3.29 -2.10
N GLY A 18 -0.80 4.46 -2.15
CA GLY A 18 -2.25 4.62 -2.20
C GLY A 18 -2.89 4.24 -3.53
N ASN A 19 -2.12 4.22 -4.62
CA ASN A 19 -2.59 3.86 -5.96
C ASN A 19 -2.42 2.34 -6.25
N LEU A 20 -1.91 1.58 -5.29
CA LEU A 20 -1.75 0.15 -5.40
C LEU A 20 -3.11 -0.54 -5.28
N LEU A 21 -3.34 -1.56 -6.10
CA LEU A 21 -4.57 -2.34 -6.05
C LEU A 21 -4.73 -3.03 -4.70
N GLN A 22 -5.97 -3.06 -4.22
CA GLN A 22 -6.32 -3.65 -2.93
C GLN A 22 -5.98 -5.14 -2.89
N ASP A 23 -6.13 -5.88 -3.99
CA ASP A 23 -5.67 -7.27 -4.13
C ASP A 23 -4.17 -7.46 -3.86
N ILE A 24 -3.32 -6.54 -4.32
CA ILE A 24 -1.86 -6.65 -4.09
C ILE A 24 -1.55 -6.36 -2.63
N ILE A 25 -2.22 -5.38 -2.04
CA ILE A 25 -2.09 -5.06 -0.61
C ILE A 25 -2.57 -6.24 0.24
N LEU A 26 -3.67 -6.89 -0.15
CA LEU A 26 -4.18 -8.12 0.47
C LEU A 26 -3.15 -9.24 0.41
N GLN A 27 -2.54 -9.49 -0.74
CA GLN A 27 -1.46 -10.46 -0.90
C GLN A 27 -0.27 -10.13 0.02
N VAL A 28 0.16 -8.87 0.08
CA VAL A 28 1.23 -8.43 0.99
C VAL A 28 0.86 -8.74 2.45
N PHE A 29 -0.36 -8.41 2.87
CA PHE A 29 -0.85 -8.76 4.20
C PHE A 29 -0.93 -10.28 4.43
N GLN A 30 -1.15 -11.11 3.39
CA GLN A 30 -1.13 -12.58 3.50
C GLN A 30 0.25 -13.13 3.89
N TYR A 31 1.33 -12.48 3.45
CA TYR A 31 2.69 -12.89 3.82
C TYR A 31 3.19 -12.26 5.12
N LEU A 32 2.49 -11.25 5.66
CA LEU A 32 2.90 -10.53 6.87
C LEU A 32 2.26 -11.14 8.13
N PRO A 33 3.01 -11.29 9.24
CA PRO A 33 2.44 -11.61 10.54
C PRO A 33 1.56 -10.47 11.07
N LEU A 34 0.63 -10.80 11.98
CA LEU A 34 -0.39 -9.88 12.53
C LEU A 34 0.16 -8.51 12.97
N LEU A 35 1.32 -8.50 13.63
CA LEU A 35 1.99 -7.28 14.09
C LEU A 35 2.44 -6.39 12.93
N ASP A 36 3.09 -6.99 11.92
CA ASP A 36 3.53 -6.29 10.72
C ASP A 36 2.35 -5.77 9.90
N ARG A 37 1.20 -6.46 9.90
CA ARG A 37 -0.01 -5.92 9.25
C ARG A 37 -0.46 -4.61 9.89
N ALA A 38 -0.39 -4.52 11.22
CA ALA A 38 -0.74 -3.29 11.91
C ALA A 38 0.25 -2.15 11.58
N HIS A 39 1.51 -2.45 11.30
CA HIS A 39 2.48 -1.45 10.84
C HIS A 39 2.23 -1.07 9.37
N ALA A 40 1.99 -2.05 8.51
CA ALA A 40 1.69 -1.86 7.09
C ALA A 40 0.39 -1.06 6.87
N SER A 41 -0.61 -1.18 7.75
CA SER A 41 -1.84 -0.37 7.67
C SER A 41 -1.63 1.11 8.01
N GLN A 42 -0.48 1.49 8.59
CA GLN A 42 -0.14 2.88 8.93
C GLN A 42 0.59 3.62 7.80
N VAL A 43 0.89 2.96 6.68
CA VAL A 43 1.69 3.52 5.59
C VAL A 43 0.89 4.54 4.76
N CYS A 44 -0.37 4.25 4.46
CA CYS A 44 -1.27 5.17 3.77
C CYS A 44 -2.75 4.83 4.02
N ARG A 45 -3.66 5.72 3.62
CA ARG A 45 -5.11 5.51 3.80
C ARG A 45 -5.63 4.27 3.07
N SER A 46 -5.11 3.96 1.88
CA SER A 46 -5.51 2.79 1.10
C SER A 46 -5.19 1.47 1.83
N TRP A 47 -3.98 1.35 2.37
CA TRP A 47 -3.57 0.16 3.14
C TRP A 47 -4.36 0.02 4.45
N ASN A 48 -4.69 1.14 5.08
CA ASN A 48 -5.59 1.16 6.24
C ASN A 48 -6.99 0.64 5.88
N GLN A 49 -7.56 1.08 4.76
CA GLN A 49 -8.86 0.61 4.30
C GLN A 49 -8.87 -0.91 4.06
N VAL A 50 -7.82 -1.45 3.44
CA VAL A 50 -7.68 -2.90 3.19
C VAL A 50 -7.57 -3.69 4.49
N PHE A 51 -6.87 -3.18 5.50
CA PHE A 51 -6.76 -3.83 6.82
C PHE A 51 -8.14 -4.00 7.49
N HIS A 52 -9.05 -3.05 7.28
CA HIS A 52 -10.43 -3.11 7.76
C HIS A 52 -11.39 -3.89 6.85
N MET A 53 -10.96 -4.36 5.68
CA MET A 53 -11.81 -5.17 4.81
C MET A 53 -11.97 -6.60 5.37
N PRO A 54 -13.20 -7.11 5.51
CA PRO A 54 -13.44 -8.47 5.98
C PRO A 54 -12.86 -9.53 5.02
N ASP A 55 -12.70 -9.21 3.74
CA ASP A 55 -12.10 -10.09 2.73
C ASP A 55 -10.65 -10.45 3.03
N LEU A 56 -9.89 -9.55 3.67
CA LEU A 56 -8.53 -9.84 4.13
C LEU A 56 -8.51 -11.03 5.08
N TRP A 57 -9.48 -11.08 5.99
CA TRP A 57 -9.56 -12.09 7.04
C TRP A 57 -10.28 -13.35 6.56
N ARG A 58 -11.07 -13.27 5.47
CA ARG A 58 -11.77 -14.42 4.88
C ARG A 58 -10.88 -15.33 4.04
N CYS A 59 -9.85 -14.79 3.39
CA CYS A 59 -8.86 -15.60 2.68
C CYS A 59 -7.70 -16.06 3.58
N PHE A 60 -7.68 -15.63 4.85
CA PHE A 60 -6.81 -16.21 5.86
C PHE A 60 -7.38 -17.57 6.27
N ASP A 61 -7.10 -18.59 5.47
CA ASP A 61 -7.20 -19.98 5.90
C ASP A 61 -6.31 -20.14 7.14
N LEU A 62 -6.91 -20.00 8.32
CA LEU A 62 -6.31 -20.19 9.65
C LEU A 62 -5.83 -21.64 9.89
N PHE A 63 -5.61 -22.43 8.83
CA PHE A 63 -5.45 -23.88 8.93
C PHE A 63 -4.36 -24.50 8.05
N THR A 64 -3.29 -23.78 7.67
CA THR A 64 -2.09 -24.48 7.19
C THR A 64 -0.82 -24.09 7.93
N ALA A 65 -0.24 -25.13 8.55
CA ALA A 65 0.98 -25.27 9.36
C ALA A 65 0.90 -24.88 10.84
#